data_AF-A0A2W5ZGR2-F1
#
_entry.id   AF-A0A2W5ZGR2-F1
#
_cell.length_a   1.000
_cell.length_b   1.000
_cell.length_c   1.000
_cell.angle_alpha   90.00
_cell.angle_beta   90.00
_cell.angle_gamma   90.00
#
_symmetry.space_group_name_H-M   'P 1'
#
loop_
_entity.id
_entity.type
_entity.pdbx_description
1 polymer ?
#
loop_
_entity_poly.entity_id
_entity_poly.type
_entity_poly.pdbx_seq_one_letter_code
_entity_poly.pdbx_strand_id
1 'polypeptide(L)'
;MPRNGADVVHGGWLLAIVGTESLVILGTLIASSTEGLGPAVCVLVHMLWGVGIWLYAILVVLLAYRIFFFEIDPDDMTPLLWVVMGAAAISTNAGSTLVLTDSGIPSLHSMRPLIEGVTLIMWAWATWWIPLLLLFGIWKHGVRHVPLTYTPMLWGIVFPLGMYSLASLRLSLAADFPPLRAIALAVLWISVAAWAATFIGLVISSWRSFQEFKRLVPRHPAAH
;
A
#
# COMPACT_ATOMS: atom_id res chain seq x y z
N MET A 1 -14.66 31.48 3.04
CA MET A 1 -14.06 31.49 1.69
C MET A 1 -14.42 30.18 0.99
N PRO A 2 -14.76 30.16 -0.30
CA PRO A 2 -15.21 28.94 -0.96
C PRO A 2 -14.04 27.94 -1.06
N ARG A 3 -14.23 26.74 -0.52
CA ARG A 3 -13.32 25.59 -0.68
C ARG A 3 -13.40 25.08 -2.13
N ASN A 4 -12.82 25.83 -3.07
CA ASN A 4 -12.74 25.46 -4.50
C ASN A 4 -11.28 25.17 -4.93
N GLY A 5 -10.52 24.50 -4.08
CA GLY A 5 -9.43 23.66 -4.58
C GLY A 5 -10.07 22.33 -4.92
N ALA A 6 -10.05 21.91 -6.18
CA ALA A 6 -10.39 20.54 -6.51
C ALA A 6 -9.62 19.63 -5.54
N ASP A 7 -10.32 18.72 -4.87
CA ASP A 7 -9.73 17.83 -3.86
C ASP A 7 -8.92 16.76 -4.60
N VAL A 8 -7.82 17.20 -5.21
CA VAL A 8 -7.12 16.50 -6.31
C VAL A 8 -6.23 15.37 -5.79
N VAL A 9 -6.10 15.21 -4.47
CA VAL A 9 -5.24 14.17 -3.89
C VAL A 9 -6.01 13.41 -2.80
N HIS A 10 -6.88 12.51 -3.24
CA HIS A 10 -7.39 11.45 -2.38
C HIS A 10 -6.47 10.23 -2.46
N GLY A 11 -6.30 9.50 -1.35
CA GLY A 11 -5.47 8.28 -1.30
C GLY A 11 -5.82 7.22 -2.36
N GLY A 12 -7.01 7.30 -2.97
CA GLY A 12 -7.41 6.48 -4.12
C GLY A 12 -6.51 6.65 -5.36
N TRP A 13 -5.83 7.78 -5.53
CA TRP A 13 -4.91 7.98 -6.67
C TRP A 13 -3.67 7.10 -6.55
N LEU A 14 -3.21 6.85 -5.32
CA LEU A 14 -2.10 5.95 -5.04
C LEU A 14 -2.47 4.49 -5.34
N LEU A 15 -3.76 4.14 -5.40
CA LEU A 15 -4.20 2.81 -5.82
C LEU A 15 -3.91 2.55 -7.30
N ALA A 16 -3.76 3.59 -8.13
CA ALA A 16 -3.32 3.41 -9.50
C ALA A 16 -1.91 2.78 -9.55
N ILE A 17 -1.01 3.25 -8.69
CA ILE A 17 0.34 2.67 -8.54
C ILE A 17 0.23 1.23 -8.04
N VAL A 18 -0.58 0.99 -7.01
CA VAL A 18 -0.77 -0.36 -6.46
C VAL A 18 -1.30 -1.33 -7.52
N GLY A 19 -2.27 -0.89 -8.33
CA GLY A 19 -2.80 -1.68 -9.44
C GLY A 19 -1.75 -1.97 -10.50
N THR A 20 -1.01 -0.95 -10.94
CA THR A 20 0.08 -1.09 -11.91
C THR A 20 1.15 -2.07 -11.43
N GLU A 21 1.65 -1.92 -10.20
CA GLU A 21 2.67 -2.81 -9.64
C GLU A 21 2.15 -4.23 -9.36
N SER A 22 0.85 -4.37 -9.08
CA SER A 22 0.20 -5.69 -8.99
C SER A 22 0.20 -6.40 -10.34
N LEU A 23 0.01 -5.68 -11.45
CA LEU A 23 0.11 -6.24 -12.79
C LEU A 23 1.54 -6.66 -13.13
N VAL A 24 2.55 -5.93 -12.65
CA VAL A 24 3.96 -6.34 -12.77
C VAL A 24 4.17 -7.69 -12.10
N ILE A 25 3.80 -7.80 -10.82
CA ILE A 25 3.94 -9.04 -10.04
C ILE A 25 3.18 -10.19 -10.72
N LEU A 26 1.92 -10.00 -11.08
CA LEU A 26 1.13 -11.04 -11.75
C LEU A 26 1.73 -11.43 -13.10
N GLY A 27 2.17 -10.44 -13.90
CA GLY A 27 2.75 -10.66 -15.21
C GLY A 27 4.03 -11.49 -15.15
N THR A 28 4.90 -11.26 -14.15
CA THR A 28 6.10 -12.09 -13.95
C THR A 28 5.78 -13.55 -13.64
N LEU A 29 4.68 -13.82 -12.91
CA LEU A 29 4.27 -15.18 -12.57
C LEU A 29 3.73 -15.97 -13.77
N ILE A 30 3.08 -15.29 -14.72
CA ILE A 30 2.47 -15.94 -15.90
C ILE A 30 3.37 -15.91 -17.15
N ALA A 31 4.44 -15.10 -17.15
CA ALA A 31 5.31 -14.94 -18.31
C ALA A 31 5.89 -16.27 -18.80
N SER A 32 6.28 -17.16 -17.88
CA SER A 32 6.83 -18.47 -18.21
C SER A 32 5.78 -19.50 -18.68
N SER A 33 4.50 -19.32 -18.32
CA SER A 33 3.42 -20.24 -18.67
C SER A 33 2.63 -19.81 -19.92
N THR A 34 2.91 -18.64 -20.47
CA THR A 34 2.17 -18.09 -21.61
C THR A 34 2.89 -18.43 -22.92
N GLU A 35 2.41 -19.45 -23.62
CA GLU A 35 2.97 -19.90 -24.90
C GLU A 35 3.05 -18.74 -25.91
N GLY A 36 4.23 -18.53 -26.50
CA GLY A 36 4.47 -17.51 -27.53
C GLY A 36 4.50 -16.05 -27.07
N LEU A 37 3.87 -15.69 -25.94
CA LEU A 37 3.79 -14.31 -25.46
C LEU A 37 4.75 -13.97 -24.32
N GLY A 38 5.44 -14.96 -23.73
CA GLY A 38 6.36 -14.75 -22.60
C GLY A 38 7.31 -13.55 -22.77
N PRO A 39 8.05 -13.42 -23.90
CA PRO A 39 8.93 -12.27 -24.12
C PRO A 39 8.21 -10.91 -24.12
N ALA A 40 7.02 -10.84 -24.72
CA ALA A 40 6.22 -9.61 -24.76
C ALA A 40 5.70 -9.24 -23.36
N VAL A 41 5.27 -10.24 -22.58
CA VAL A 41 4.87 -10.06 -21.18
C VAL A 41 6.05 -9.57 -20.34
N CYS A 42 7.24 -10.15 -20.51
CA CYS A 42 8.46 -9.70 -19.83
C CYS A 42 8.76 -8.22 -20.11
N VAL A 43 8.70 -7.79 -21.36
CA VAL A 43 8.90 -6.37 -21.72
C VAL A 43 7.82 -5.48 -21.09
N LEU A 44 6.55 -5.90 -21.17
CA LEU A 44 5.42 -5.15 -20.61
C LEU A 44 5.56 -4.94 -19.10
N VAL A 45 5.91 -5.96 -18.33
CA VAL A 45 6.04 -5.82 -16.86
C VAL A 45 7.20 -4.90 -16.47
N HIS A 46 8.29 -4.87 -17.24
CA HIS A 46 9.38 -3.92 -17.01
C HIS A 46 8.93 -2.47 -17.29
N MET A 47 8.15 -2.27 -18.36
CA MET A 47 7.57 -0.96 -18.69
C MET A 47 6.57 -0.51 -17.61
N LEU A 48 5.67 -1.39 -17.17
CA LEU A 48 4.68 -1.09 -16.14
C LEU A 48 5.33 -0.76 -14.80
N TRP A 49 6.39 -1.47 -14.42
CA TRP A 49 7.17 -1.13 -13.23
C TRP A 49 7.75 0.28 -13.32
N GLY A 50 8.38 0.63 -14.45
CA GLY A 50 8.87 1.99 -14.67
C GLY A 50 7.75 3.06 -14.60
N VAL A 51 6.58 2.76 -15.18
CA VAL A 51 5.40 3.65 -15.11
C VAL A 51 4.92 3.81 -13.67
N GLY A 52 4.87 2.73 -12.88
CA GLY A 52 4.49 2.78 -11.47
C GLY A 52 5.43 3.66 -10.64
N ILE A 53 6.75 3.56 -10.87
CA ILE A 53 7.76 4.43 -10.24
C ILE A 53 7.54 5.91 -10.60
N TRP A 54 7.30 6.23 -11.88
CA TRP A 54 7.04 7.61 -12.28
C TRP A 54 5.73 8.16 -11.72
N LEU A 55 4.66 7.36 -11.73
CA LEU A 55 3.40 7.71 -11.08
C LEU A 55 3.59 7.97 -9.59
N TYR A 56 4.41 7.15 -8.92
CA TYR A 56 4.77 7.35 -7.53
C TYR A 56 5.49 8.69 -7.32
N ALA A 57 6.51 8.98 -8.12
CA ALA A 57 7.26 10.23 -8.04
C ALA A 57 6.37 11.48 -8.20
N ILE A 58 5.41 11.44 -9.13
CA ILE A 58 4.46 12.55 -9.34
C ILE A 58 3.54 12.69 -8.13
N LEU A 59 2.88 11.61 -7.71
CA LEU A 59 1.86 11.66 -6.66
C LEU A 59 2.46 11.96 -5.29
N VAL A 60 3.67 11.47 -4.99
CA VAL A 60 4.33 11.73 -3.71
C VAL A 60 4.73 13.20 -3.58
N VAL A 61 5.14 13.85 -4.67
CA VAL A 61 5.46 15.29 -4.69
C VAL A 61 4.20 16.13 -4.47
N LEU A 62 3.09 15.79 -5.15
CA LEU A 62 1.81 16.47 -4.93
C LEU A 62 1.29 16.28 -3.50
N LEU A 63 1.45 15.08 -2.94
CA LEU A 63 1.07 14.79 -1.56
C LEU A 63 1.95 15.55 -0.56
N ALA A 64 3.27 15.55 -0.75
CA ALA A 64 4.20 16.30 0.09
C ALA A 64 3.89 17.80 0.03
N TYR A 65 3.64 18.34 -1.16
CA TYR A 65 3.23 19.73 -1.33
C TYR A 65 1.94 20.05 -0.55
N ARG A 66 0.93 19.16 -0.61
CA ARG A 66 -0.29 19.32 0.20
C ARG A 66 0.02 19.31 1.70
N ILE A 67 0.88 18.40 2.15
CA ILE A 67 1.20 18.24 3.58
C ILE A 67 1.99 19.45 4.13
N PHE A 68 2.94 19.99 3.38
CA PHE A 68 3.85 21.02 3.89
C PHE A 68 3.35 22.45 3.70
N PHE A 69 2.50 22.71 2.69
CA PHE A 69 2.12 24.07 2.31
C PHE A 69 0.66 24.44 2.59
N PHE A 70 -0.18 23.47 2.97
CA PHE A 70 -1.57 23.74 3.35
C PHE A 70 -1.78 23.48 4.85
N GLU A 71 -2.76 24.17 5.42
CA GLU A 71 -3.19 23.92 6.79
C GLU A 71 -3.73 22.49 6.89
N ILE A 72 -3.16 21.71 7.82
CA ILE A 72 -3.58 20.34 8.12
C ILE A 72 -4.48 20.35 9.35
N ASP A 73 -5.70 19.85 9.18
CA ASP A 73 -6.57 19.50 10.30
C ASP A 73 -6.39 18.01 10.70
N PRO A 74 -6.61 17.63 11.97
CA PRO A 74 -6.63 16.22 12.37
C PRO A 74 -7.51 15.31 11.48
N ASP A 75 -8.59 15.83 10.89
CA ASP A 75 -9.46 15.05 10.00
C ASP A 75 -8.81 14.75 8.64
N ASP A 76 -7.88 15.58 8.18
CA ASP A 76 -7.11 15.35 6.94
C ASP A 76 -6.10 14.20 7.09
N MET A 77 -5.68 13.91 8.32
CA MET A 77 -4.77 12.80 8.64
C MET A 77 -5.53 11.48 8.66
N THR A 78 -5.94 11.05 7.47
CA THR A 78 -6.72 9.83 7.26
C THR A 78 -5.81 8.60 7.23
N PRO A 79 -6.33 7.41 7.63
CA PRO A 79 -5.62 6.14 7.48
C PRO A 79 -5.12 5.86 6.05
N LEU A 80 -5.76 6.44 5.03
CA LEU A 80 -5.36 6.30 3.63
C LEU A 80 -3.98 6.91 3.32
N LEU A 81 -3.45 7.79 4.17
CA LEU A 81 -2.07 8.29 4.01
C LEU A 81 -1.05 7.15 4.04
N TRP A 82 -1.32 6.05 4.75
CA TRP A 82 -0.43 4.88 4.77
C TRP A 82 -0.24 4.24 3.40
N VAL A 83 -1.17 4.47 2.46
CA VAL A 83 -1.04 3.97 1.08
C VAL A 83 0.16 4.60 0.37
N VAL A 84 0.68 5.77 0.80
CA VAL A 84 1.92 6.33 0.23
C VAL A 84 3.14 5.45 0.54
N MET A 85 3.20 4.91 1.76
CA MET A 85 4.23 3.96 2.14
C MET A 85 3.99 2.62 1.43
N GLY A 86 2.73 2.18 1.38
CA GLY A 86 2.35 0.92 0.73
C GLY A 86 2.65 0.90 -0.78
N ALA A 87 2.45 2.02 -1.48
CA ALA A 87 2.76 2.15 -2.89
C ALA A 87 4.28 2.04 -3.14
N ALA A 88 5.12 2.61 -2.28
CA ALA A 88 6.57 2.41 -2.36
C ALA A 88 6.97 0.96 -2.05
N ALA A 89 6.32 0.33 -1.07
CA ALA A 89 6.55 -1.07 -0.72
C ALA A 89 6.16 -2.03 -1.85
N ILE A 90 5.01 -1.86 -2.51
CA ILE A 90 4.64 -2.73 -3.64
C ILE A 90 5.55 -2.52 -4.85
N SER A 91 5.98 -1.28 -5.11
CA SER A 91 6.97 -0.99 -6.17
C SER A 91 8.31 -1.70 -5.89
N THR A 92 8.70 -1.77 -4.62
CA THR A 92 9.87 -2.55 -4.16
C THR A 92 9.65 -4.04 -4.39
N ASN A 93 8.47 -4.57 -4.02
CA ASN A 93 8.14 -5.98 -4.21
C ASN A 93 8.16 -6.37 -5.71
N ALA A 94 7.56 -5.53 -6.55
CA ALA A 94 7.54 -5.70 -7.99
C ALA A 94 8.96 -5.67 -8.58
N GLY A 95 9.79 -4.69 -8.22
CA GLY A 95 11.18 -4.61 -8.64
C GLY A 95 12.01 -5.81 -8.18
N SER A 96 11.85 -6.23 -6.92
CA SER A 96 12.49 -7.45 -6.39
C SER A 96 12.04 -8.70 -7.16
N THR A 97 10.78 -8.76 -7.58
CA THR A 97 10.24 -9.87 -8.37
C THR A 97 10.85 -9.88 -9.78
N LEU A 98 10.98 -8.72 -10.44
CA LEU A 98 11.69 -8.60 -11.73
C LEU A 98 13.15 -9.07 -11.63
N VAL A 99 13.85 -8.71 -10.54
CA VAL A 99 15.23 -9.15 -10.29
C VAL A 99 15.30 -10.68 -10.08
N LEU A 100 14.32 -11.27 -9.40
CA LEU A 100 14.29 -12.71 -9.13
C LEU A 100 13.79 -13.55 -10.32
N THR A 101 13.17 -12.94 -11.32
CA THR A 101 12.65 -13.62 -12.51
C THR A 101 13.65 -13.52 -13.67
N ASP A 102 14.01 -14.68 -14.26
CA ASP A 102 14.77 -14.67 -15.50
C ASP A 102 13.83 -14.34 -16.68
N SER A 103 14.15 -13.25 -17.39
CA SER A 103 13.37 -12.79 -18.52
C SER A 103 13.72 -13.50 -19.83
N GLY A 104 14.88 -14.18 -19.90
CA GLY A 104 15.42 -14.75 -21.14
C GLY A 104 15.79 -13.73 -22.23
N ILE A 105 15.71 -12.42 -21.92
CA ILE A 105 15.95 -11.33 -22.87
C ILE A 105 17.24 -10.57 -22.48
N PRO A 106 18.29 -10.58 -23.32
CA PRO A 106 19.58 -9.95 -22.99
C PRO A 106 19.50 -8.46 -22.65
N SER A 107 18.63 -7.70 -23.33
CA SER A 107 18.45 -6.27 -23.07
C SER A 107 17.87 -6.00 -21.69
N LEU A 108 16.88 -6.79 -21.24
CA LEU A 108 16.31 -6.68 -19.90
C LEU A 108 17.32 -7.10 -18.83
N HIS A 109 18.12 -8.12 -19.11
CA HIS A 109 19.20 -8.53 -18.21
C HIS A 109 20.23 -7.40 -17.99
N SER A 110 20.46 -6.56 -18.99
CA SER A 110 21.35 -5.39 -18.88
C SER A 110 20.75 -4.28 -17.99
N MET A 111 19.42 -4.27 -17.77
CA MET A 111 18.74 -3.29 -16.90
C MET A 111 18.74 -3.72 -15.42
N ARG A 112 19.14 -4.96 -15.10
CA ARG A 112 19.13 -5.51 -13.74
C ARG A 112 19.77 -4.58 -12.68
N PRO A 113 20.97 -3.99 -12.89
CA PRO A 113 21.57 -3.11 -11.88
C PRO A 113 20.75 -1.85 -11.60
N LEU A 114 20.06 -1.30 -12.61
CA LEU A 114 19.15 -0.17 -12.44
C LEU A 114 17.94 -0.57 -11.58
N ILE A 115 17.35 -1.73 -11.86
CA ILE A 115 16.19 -2.22 -11.10
C ILE A 115 16.57 -2.47 -9.65
N GLU A 116 17.71 -3.11 -9.38
CA GLU A 116 18.23 -3.35 -8.03
C GLU A 116 18.42 -2.03 -7.26
N GLY A 117 19.09 -1.05 -7.87
CA GLY A 117 19.33 0.26 -7.26
C GLY A 117 18.04 1.02 -6.94
N VAL A 118 17.12 1.13 -7.90
CA VAL A 118 15.83 1.81 -7.70
C VAL A 118 14.96 1.06 -6.69
N THR A 119 14.95 -0.28 -6.72
CA THR A 119 14.20 -1.11 -5.76
C THR A 119 14.67 -0.87 -4.33
N LEU A 120 15.99 -0.81 -4.11
CA LEU A 120 16.56 -0.50 -2.80
C LEU A 120 16.19 0.92 -2.33
N ILE A 121 16.25 1.91 -3.24
CA ILE A 121 15.85 3.29 -2.94
C ILE A 121 14.36 3.35 -2.58
N MET A 122 13.49 2.65 -3.31
CA MET A 122 12.06 2.59 -3.02
C MET A 122 11.77 1.95 -1.66
N TRP A 123 12.52 0.91 -1.28
CA TRP A 123 12.40 0.30 0.04
C TRP A 123 12.84 1.26 1.16
N ALA A 124 13.97 1.93 0.97
CA ALA A 124 14.47 2.94 1.90
C ALA A 124 13.46 4.08 2.04
N TRP A 125 12.86 4.51 0.92
CA TRP A 125 11.83 5.53 0.90
C TRP A 125 10.54 5.09 1.61
N ALA A 126 10.07 3.85 1.39
CA ALA A 126 8.96 3.28 2.14
C ALA A 126 9.23 3.28 3.65
N THR A 127 10.45 2.90 4.05
CA THR A 127 10.89 2.91 5.45
C THR A 127 10.87 4.33 6.02
N TRP A 128 11.29 5.31 5.23
CA TRP A 128 11.33 6.72 5.65
C TRP A 128 9.95 7.33 5.91
N TRP A 129 8.90 6.82 5.26
CA TRP A 129 7.53 7.25 5.56
C TRP A 129 7.03 6.79 6.93
N ILE A 130 7.55 5.68 7.47
CA ILE A 130 7.03 5.08 8.71
C ILE A 130 7.11 6.06 9.90
N PRO A 131 8.25 6.70 10.22
CA PRO A 131 8.32 7.68 11.30
C PRO A 131 7.32 8.83 11.16
N LEU A 132 7.17 9.38 9.94
CA LEU A 132 6.25 10.50 9.69
C LEU A 132 4.78 10.08 9.85
N LEU A 133 4.40 8.90 9.35
CA LEU A 133 3.05 8.36 9.50
C LEU A 133 2.71 8.04 10.96
N LEU A 134 3.67 7.51 11.72
CA LEU A 134 3.52 7.31 13.16
C LEU A 134 3.37 8.63 13.91
N LEU A 135 4.14 9.66 13.55
CA LEU A 135 4.01 10.99 14.12
C LEU A 135 2.61 11.58 13.89
N PHE A 136 2.06 11.45 12.69
CA PHE A 136 0.69 11.88 12.40
C PHE A 136 -0.35 11.11 13.22
N GLY A 137 -0.18 9.79 13.38
CA GLY A 137 -1.06 8.98 14.22
C GLY A 137 -1.03 9.39 15.69
N ILE A 138 0.17 9.59 16.25
CA ILE A 138 0.37 10.03 17.64
C ILE A 138 -0.18 11.45 17.84
N TRP A 139 0.05 12.36 16.91
CA TRP A 139 -0.48 13.72 16.98
C TRP A 139 -2.01 13.74 16.97
N LYS A 140 -2.65 12.99 16.05
CA LYS A 140 -4.11 12.92 15.94
C LYS A 140 -4.79 12.30 17.16
N HIS A 141 -4.30 11.15 17.62
CA HIS A 141 -4.96 10.39 18.68
C HIS A 141 -4.46 10.72 20.09
N GLY A 142 -3.17 11.06 20.22
CA GLY A 142 -2.53 11.37 21.50
C GLY A 142 -2.62 12.85 21.88
N VAL A 143 -2.27 13.76 20.96
CA VAL A 143 -2.22 15.21 21.25
C VAL A 143 -3.56 15.89 21.01
N ARG A 144 -4.22 15.57 19.90
CA ARG A 144 -5.52 16.13 19.50
C ARG A 144 -6.71 15.35 20.05
N HIS A 145 -6.45 14.25 20.76
CA HIS A 145 -7.44 13.41 21.44
C HIS A 145 -8.62 12.95 20.56
N VAL A 146 -8.41 12.79 19.25
CA VAL A 146 -9.43 12.26 18.35
C VAL A 146 -9.64 10.78 18.69
N PRO A 147 -10.86 10.34 19.04
CA PRO A 147 -11.10 8.96 19.45
C PRO A 147 -10.84 7.99 18.29
N LEU A 148 -10.19 6.87 18.60
CA LEU A 148 -9.98 5.80 17.63
C LEU A 148 -11.27 4.98 17.47
N THR A 149 -12.10 5.36 16.51
CA THR A 149 -13.33 4.64 16.15
C THR A 149 -13.11 3.80 14.91
N TYR A 150 -13.76 2.63 14.84
CA TYR A 150 -13.67 1.80 13.65
C TYR A 150 -14.31 2.53 12.46
N THR A 151 -13.53 2.69 11.41
CA THR A 151 -13.99 3.12 10.10
C THR A 151 -13.40 2.18 9.04
N PRO A 152 -14.10 1.94 7.90
CA PRO A 152 -13.55 1.13 6.81
C PRO A 152 -12.18 1.63 6.30
N MET A 153 -11.86 2.91 6.49
CA MET A 153 -10.58 3.48 6.08
C MET A 153 -9.39 2.87 6.83
N LEU A 154 -9.57 2.34 8.05
CA LEU A 154 -8.50 1.70 8.82
C LEU A 154 -7.84 0.52 8.09
N TRP A 155 -8.55 -0.13 7.16
CA TRP A 155 -7.98 -1.15 6.29
C TRP A 155 -6.86 -0.63 5.39
N GLY A 156 -6.86 0.68 5.12
CA GLY A 156 -5.79 1.38 4.40
C GLY A 156 -4.43 1.38 5.12
N ILE A 157 -4.37 1.02 6.41
CA ILE A 157 -3.12 0.84 7.17
C ILE A 157 -2.59 -0.59 7.07
N VAL A 158 -3.51 -1.56 7.04
CA VAL A 158 -3.20 -2.99 7.11
C VAL A 158 -2.50 -3.47 5.85
N PHE A 159 -3.00 -3.06 4.67
CA PHE A 159 -2.39 -3.42 3.39
C PHE A 159 -0.92 -2.95 3.29
N PRO A 160 -0.59 -1.67 3.54
CA PRO A 160 0.79 -1.20 3.50
C PRO A 160 1.75 -1.92 4.45
N LEU A 161 1.31 -2.23 5.67
CA LEU A 161 2.14 -2.98 6.63
C LEU A 161 2.48 -4.39 6.12
N GLY A 162 1.47 -5.11 5.63
CA GLY A 162 1.66 -6.45 5.06
C GLY A 162 2.55 -6.41 3.82
N MET A 163 2.33 -5.42 2.96
CA MET A 163 3.13 -5.23 1.75
C MET A 163 4.59 -4.87 2.08
N TYR A 164 4.85 -4.01 3.06
CA TYR A 164 6.21 -3.67 3.49
C TYR A 164 6.95 -4.90 4.04
N SER A 165 6.27 -5.75 4.83
CA SER A 165 6.81 -7.03 5.28
C SER A 165 7.20 -7.93 4.08
N LEU A 166 6.27 -8.12 3.13
CA LEU A 166 6.52 -8.97 1.95
C LEU A 166 7.64 -8.40 1.06
N ALA A 167 7.64 -7.09 0.82
CA ALA A 167 8.66 -6.39 0.06
C ALA A 167 10.04 -6.54 0.71
N SER A 168 10.14 -6.41 2.04
CA SER A 168 11.39 -6.61 2.78
C SER A 168 11.91 -8.03 2.63
N LEU A 169 11.03 -9.04 2.70
CA LEU A 169 11.41 -10.44 2.48
C LEU A 169 11.91 -10.66 1.04
N ARG A 170 11.19 -10.15 0.05
CA ARG A 170 11.53 -10.31 -1.37
C ARG A 170 12.82 -9.59 -1.74
N LEU A 171 13.03 -8.38 -1.22
CA LEU A 171 14.27 -7.64 -1.39
C LEU A 171 15.45 -8.34 -0.71
N SER A 172 15.24 -8.95 0.46
CA SER A 172 16.26 -9.76 1.14
C SER A 172 16.79 -10.87 0.23
N LEU A 173 15.90 -11.53 -0.51
CA LEU A 173 16.25 -12.57 -1.48
C LEU A 173 16.89 -12.00 -2.74
N ALA A 174 16.34 -10.91 -3.27
CA ALA A 174 16.82 -10.28 -4.51
C ALA A 174 18.22 -9.67 -4.37
N ALA A 175 18.51 -9.06 -3.21
CA ALA A 175 19.79 -8.40 -2.91
C ALA A 175 20.78 -9.30 -2.16
N ASP A 176 20.43 -10.56 -1.90
CA ASP A 176 21.17 -11.48 -1.02
C ASP A 176 21.62 -10.82 0.30
N PHE A 177 20.69 -10.11 0.93
CA PHE A 177 20.93 -9.34 2.15
C PHE A 177 20.04 -9.86 3.30
N PRO A 178 20.51 -10.86 4.07
CA PRO A 178 19.73 -11.53 5.11
C PRO A 178 19.12 -10.64 6.22
N PRO A 179 19.73 -9.51 6.64
CA PRO A 179 19.15 -8.68 7.70
C PRO A 179 17.73 -8.17 7.40
N LEU A 180 17.38 -7.95 6.13
CA LEU A 180 16.02 -7.55 5.73
C LEU A 180 14.96 -8.59 6.07
N ARG A 181 15.32 -9.87 6.18
CA ARG A 181 14.41 -10.93 6.60
C ARG A 181 13.95 -10.76 8.05
N ALA A 182 14.83 -10.29 8.94
CA ALA A 182 14.45 -10.03 10.32
C ALA A 182 13.45 -8.87 10.40
N ILE A 183 13.65 -7.81 9.61
CA ILE A 183 12.71 -6.69 9.47
C ILE A 183 11.37 -7.19 8.92
N ALA A 184 11.40 -8.04 7.90
CA ALA A 184 10.19 -8.63 7.32
C ALA A 184 9.36 -9.37 8.40
N LEU A 185 10.00 -10.24 9.19
CA LEU A 185 9.30 -10.99 10.24
C LEU A 185 8.77 -10.11 11.37
N ALA A 186 9.51 -9.07 11.76
CA ALA A 186 9.05 -8.11 12.76
C ALA A 186 7.79 -7.38 12.27
N VAL A 187 7.81 -6.84 11.04
CA VAL A 187 6.66 -6.13 10.48
C VAL A 187 5.50 -7.08 10.16
N LEU A 188 5.76 -8.35 9.82
CA LEU A 188 4.70 -9.36 9.65
C LEU A 188 3.83 -9.45 10.90
N TRP A 189 4.43 -9.59 12.09
CA TRP A 189 3.68 -9.70 13.34
C TRP A 189 2.92 -8.41 13.67
N ILE A 190 3.52 -7.24 13.39
CA ILE A 190 2.83 -5.95 13.50
C ILE A 190 1.62 -5.89 12.57
N SER A 191 1.78 -6.34 11.31
CA SER A 191 0.72 -6.37 10.31
C SER A 191 -0.41 -7.32 10.71
N VAL A 192 -0.10 -8.49 11.26
CA VAL A 192 -1.10 -9.46 11.74
C VAL A 192 -1.87 -8.89 12.92
N ALA A 193 -1.19 -8.25 13.87
CA ALA A 193 -1.84 -7.59 15.01
C ALA A 193 -2.76 -6.44 14.55
N ALA A 194 -2.29 -5.61 13.62
CA ALA A 194 -3.09 -4.52 13.04
C ALA A 194 -4.32 -5.07 12.30
N TRP A 195 -4.13 -6.11 11.47
CA TRP A 195 -5.22 -6.81 10.77
C TRP A 195 -6.26 -7.32 11.77
N ALA A 196 -5.84 -8.05 12.81
CA ALA A 196 -6.73 -8.62 13.81
C ALA A 196 -7.52 -7.53 14.56
N ALA A 197 -6.85 -6.44 14.95
CA ALA A 197 -7.50 -5.31 15.60
C ALA A 197 -8.56 -4.65 14.71
N THR A 198 -8.23 -4.41 13.43
CA THR A 198 -9.20 -3.85 12.47
C THR A 198 -10.37 -4.80 12.19
N PHE A 199 -10.10 -6.11 12.12
CA PHE A 199 -11.13 -7.13 11.90
C PHE A 199 -12.08 -7.23 13.10
N ILE A 200 -11.57 -7.21 14.33
CA ILE A 200 -12.39 -7.14 15.54
C ILE A 200 -13.26 -5.89 15.53
N GLY A 201 -12.69 -4.73 15.15
CA GLY A 201 -13.43 -3.48 14.97
C GLY A 201 -14.57 -3.61 13.95
N LEU A 202 -14.30 -4.23 12.80
CA LEU A 202 -15.31 -4.54 11.78
C LEU A 202 -16.43 -5.40 12.37
N VAL A 203 -16.11 -6.53 13.00
CA VAL A 203 -17.10 -7.46 13.57
C VAL A 203 -17.98 -6.76 14.60
N ILE A 204 -17.40 -5.99 15.51
CA ILE A 204 -18.15 -5.23 16.53
C ILE A 204 -19.07 -4.20 15.88
N SER A 205 -18.57 -3.45 14.89
CA SER A 205 -19.35 -2.42 14.19
C SER A 205 -20.51 -3.00 13.39
N SER A 206 -20.29 -4.11 12.67
CA SER A 206 -21.32 -4.82 11.92
C SER A 206 -22.36 -5.43 12.84
N TRP A 207 -21.93 -5.99 13.99
CA TRP A 207 -22.84 -6.54 14.99
C TRP A 207 -23.75 -5.47 15.58
N ARG A 208 -23.20 -4.31 15.96
CA ARG A 208 -24.00 -3.17 16.47
C ARG A 208 -25.01 -2.68 15.44
N SER A 209 -24.57 -2.51 14.19
CA SER A 209 -25.44 -2.09 13.07
C SER A 209 -26.57 -3.09 12.82
N PHE A 210 -26.29 -4.39 12.92
CA PHE A 210 -27.29 -5.45 12.78
C PHE A 210 -28.32 -5.45 13.92
N GLN A 211 -27.89 -5.19 15.15
CA GLN A 211 -28.78 -5.07 16.31
C GLN A 211 -29.70 -3.85 16.20
N GLU A 212 -29.20 -2.73 15.70
CA GLU A 212 -30.00 -1.53 15.43
C GLU A 212 -31.03 -1.77 14.33
N PHE A 213 -30.63 -2.41 13.22
CA PHE A 213 -31.56 -2.79 12.15
C PHE A 213 -32.70 -3.69 12.68
N LYS A 214 -32.37 -4.70 13.49
CA LYS A 214 -33.38 -5.58 14.13
C LYS A 214 -34.35 -4.85 15.05
N ARG A 215 -33.93 -3.74 15.66
CA ARG A 215 -34.80 -2.91 16.53
C ARG A 215 -35.73 -2.01 15.72
N LEU A 216 -35.32 -1.58 14.53
CA LEU A 216 -36.06 -0.64 13.69
C LEU A 216 -37.09 -1.30 12.77
N VAL A 217 -36.96 -2.60 12.47
CA VAL A 217 -37.95 -3.35 11.69
C VAL A 217 -39.11 -3.78 12.60
N PRO A 218 -40.34 -3.24 12.43
CA PRO A 218 -41.50 -3.72 13.19
C PRO A 218 -41.76 -5.18 12.84
N ARG A 219 -41.96 -6.03 13.85
CA ARG A 219 -42.52 -7.36 13.60
C ARG A 219 -43.93 -7.15 13.05
N HIS A 220 -44.16 -7.41 11.77
CA HIS A 220 -45.52 -7.53 11.25
C HIS A 220 -46.25 -8.59 12.09
N PRO A 221 -47.34 -8.23 12.80
CA PRO A 221 -48.15 -9.26 13.44
C PRO A 221 -48.70 -10.15 12.33
N ALA A 222 -48.51 -11.47 12.47
CA ALA A 222 -49.14 -12.45 11.61
C ALA A 222 -50.65 -12.18 11.64
N ALA A 223 -51.22 -11.80 10.49
CA ALA A 223 -52.66 -11.73 10.33
C ALA A 223 -53.20 -13.16 10.46
N HIS A 224 -53.93 -13.40 11.55
CA HIS A 224 -54.77 -14.58 11.75
C HIS A 224 -56.14 -14.33 11.12
#